data_AF-A0A819LJ75-F1
#
_entry.id   AF-A0A819LJ75-F1
#
_cell.length_a   1.000
_cell.length_b   1.000
_cell.length_c   1.000
_cell.angle_alpha   90.00
_cell.angle_beta   90.00
_cell.angle_gamma   90.00
#
_symmetry.space_group_name_H-M   'P 1'
#
loop_
_entity.id
_entity.type
_entity.pdbx_description
1 polymer ?
#
loop_
_entity_poly.entity_id
_entity_poly.type
_entity_poly.pdbx_seq_one_letter_code
_entity_poly.pdbx_strand_id
1 'polypeptide(L)'
;WNVAKREKISIIVDPKGFVQGVAIHPWRKYIAVMSTDRSLRIYAMKGETGSISRCVYNIRKIKPANIKQENGALMFIDETSLTFFRRCAYLPDGSQLIVSAGCLDKAFLDAYNNEENIEEKDEINNQQNDFDDPDIQIIQDGGVNEEKFGSTPLPAKLIDVNCAYVFATSGPKFDRPLSIIPIMNDQEVIAISVCPSLFPSTSSVAPYRMLFALITKTSLFFYDQLSLEPFAYARRIHLLSLTDGCWSHDGRLFIASSEDGYLTFVTFTEQCLGGTCLPDSDKILDDMMNNALIPPTTNVTTTVTPSSSSSLIVATIQQKKK
;
A
#
# COMPACT_ATOMS: atom_id res chain seq x y z
N TRP A 1 -17.58 9.56 16.24
CA TRP A 1 -18.23 9.74 17.55
C TRP A 1 -17.24 10.34 18.53
N ASN A 2 -17.69 11.20 19.44
CA ASN A 2 -16.90 11.62 20.59
C ASN A 2 -17.23 10.63 21.73
N VAL A 3 -16.28 9.79 22.11
CA VAL A 3 -16.51 8.74 23.11
C VAL A 3 -16.72 9.34 24.50
N ALA A 4 -15.92 10.35 24.87
CA ALA A 4 -16.00 10.99 26.18
C ALA A 4 -17.35 11.71 26.39
N LYS A 5 -17.82 12.43 25.38
CA LYS A 5 -19.11 13.15 25.41
C LYS A 5 -20.30 12.26 25.03
N ARG A 6 -20.05 11.06 24.49
CA ARG A 6 -21.06 10.14 23.91
C ARG A 6 -21.90 10.80 22.82
N GLU A 7 -21.30 11.73 22.07
CA GLU A 7 -21.99 12.52 21.04
C GLU A 7 -21.57 12.10 19.63
N LYS A 8 -22.54 12.11 18.71
CA LYS A 8 -22.27 11.91 17.29
C LYS A 8 -21.66 13.19 16.70
N ILE A 9 -20.42 13.12 16.24
CA ILE A 9 -19.71 14.25 15.61
C ILE A 9 -20.16 14.45 14.16
N SER A 10 -20.15 13.38 13.36
CA SER A 10 -20.48 13.42 11.93
C SER A 10 -20.93 12.04 11.45
N ILE A 11 -21.70 12.00 10.37
CA ILE A 11 -22.10 10.78 9.66
C ILE A 11 -21.82 10.97 8.16
N ILE A 12 -21.25 9.94 7.53
CA ILE A 12 -21.01 9.91 6.09
C ILE A 12 -22.15 9.15 5.44
N VAL A 13 -22.83 9.76 4.46
CA VAL A 13 -23.97 9.16 3.76
C VAL A 13 -23.79 9.09 2.24
N ASP A 14 -22.67 9.56 1.70
CA ASP A 14 -22.43 9.60 0.24
C ASP A 14 -22.12 8.25 -0.44
N PRO A 15 -21.52 7.24 0.24
CA PRO A 15 -21.30 5.93 -0.35
C PRO A 15 -22.62 5.30 -0.79
N LYS A 16 -22.66 4.78 -2.03
CA LYS A 16 -23.88 4.17 -2.59
C LYS A 16 -23.99 2.67 -2.29
N GLY A 17 -22.88 2.05 -1.93
CA GLY A 17 -22.80 0.64 -1.54
C GLY A 17 -22.47 0.48 -0.06
N PHE A 18 -22.36 -0.77 0.39
CA PHE A 18 -21.94 -1.06 1.75
C PHE A 18 -20.53 -0.53 2.01
N VAL A 19 -20.33 0.14 3.14
CA VAL A 19 -19.00 0.55 3.59
C VAL A 19 -18.30 -0.66 4.19
N GLN A 20 -17.14 -1.00 3.65
CA GLN A 20 -16.41 -2.22 4.03
C GLN A 20 -15.03 -1.92 4.63
N GLY A 21 -14.55 -0.68 4.49
CA GLY A 21 -13.28 -0.24 5.05
C GLY A 21 -13.31 1.23 5.44
N VAL A 22 -12.73 1.55 6.58
CA VAL A 22 -12.53 2.93 7.02
C VAL A 22 -11.15 3.03 7.66
N ALA A 23 -10.37 4.04 7.28
CA ALA A 23 -9.10 4.37 7.91
C ALA A 23 -9.03 5.87 8.21
N ILE A 24 -8.50 6.23 9.38
CA ILE A 24 -8.30 7.62 9.78
C ILE A 24 -6.81 7.91 9.67
N HIS A 25 -6.45 9.01 9.01
CA HIS A 25 -5.07 9.47 8.93
C HIS A 25 -4.53 9.75 10.36
N PRO A 26 -3.29 9.36 10.72
CA PRO A 26 -2.74 9.54 12.07
C PRO A 26 -2.88 10.99 12.59
N TRP A 27 -2.51 11.97 11.75
CA TRP A 27 -2.65 13.40 12.05
C TRP A 27 -4.06 13.99 11.89
N ARG A 28 -5.10 13.16 11.76
CA ARG A 28 -6.51 13.56 11.64
C ARG A 28 -6.80 14.57 10.51
N LYS A 29 -6.05 14.47 9.41
CA LYS A 29 -6.24 15.30 8.21
C LYS A 29 -7.33 14.73 7.30
N TYR A 30 -7.35 13.40 7.16
CA TYR A 30 -8.22 12.69 6.23
C TYR A 30 -8.87 11.45 6.85
N ILE A 31 -10.00 11.05 6.30
CA ILE A 31 -10.61 9.73 6.48
C ILE A 31 -10.75 9.07 5.12
N ALA A 32 -10.18 7.89 4.97
CA ALA A 32 -10.38 7.02 3.81
C ALA A 32 -11.57 6.10 4.06
N VAL A 33 -12.45 5.97 3.07
CA VAL A 33 -13.63 5.10 3.12
C VAL A 33 -13.70 4.27 1.86
N MET A 34 -13.77 2.96 2.02
CA MET A 34 -13.99 2.00 0.94
C MET A 34 -15.42 1.48 0.94
N SER A 35 -16.00 1.38 -0.25
CA SER A 35 -17.36 0.88 -0.43
C SER A 35 -17.45 -0.10 -1.60
N THR A 36 -18.47 -0.95 -1.56
CA THR A 36 -18.78 -1.91 -2.63
C THR A 36 -19.18 -1.25 -3.95
N ASP A 37 -19.45 0.05 -3.97
CA ASP A 37 -19.68 0.85 -5.20
C ASP A 37 -18.40 1.13 -6.01
N ARG A 38 -17.36 0.32 -5.78
CA ARG A 38 -16.00 0.42 -6.35
C ARG A 38 -15.37 1.79 -6.13
N SER A 39 -15.59 2.39 -4.96
CA SER A 39 -14.98 3.68 -4.64
C SER A 39 -14.14 3.65 -3.37
N LEU A 40 -12.99 4.32 -3.47
CA LEU A 40 -12.23 4.84 -2.37
C LEU A 40 -12.52 6.34 -2.28
N ARG A 41 -13.05 6.78 -1.15
CA ARG A 41 -13.37 8.18 -0.88
C ARG A 41 -12.48 8.73 0.20
N ILE A 42 -11.93 9.91 -0.04
CA ILE A 42 -11.09 10.61 0.93
C ILE A 42 -11.84 11.85 1.40
N TYR A 43 -12.13 11.88 2.69
CA TYR A 43 -12.82 12.97 3.36
C TYR A 43 -11.84 13.83 4.12
N ALA A 44 -11.85 15.14 3.90
CA ALA A 44 -11.08 16.07 4.73
C ALA A 44 -11.74 16.24 6.09
N MET A 45 -10.93 16.29 7.14
CA MET A 45 -11.35 16.57 8.50
C MET A 45 -11.02 18.01 8.90
N LYS A 46 -11.82 18.58 9.80
CA LYS A 46 -11.54 19.88 10.44
C LYS A 46 -10.72 19.66 11.70
N GLY A 47 -9.47 20.14 11.72
CA GLY A 47 -8.47 19.81 12.74
C GLY A 47 -8.92 19.97 14.20
N GLU A 48 -9.62 21.07 14.54
CA GLU A 48 -10.02 21.35 15.92
C GLU A 48 -11.16 20.46 16.45
N THR A 49 -12.08 20.06 15.58
CA THR A 49 -13.31 19.34 16.00
C THR A 49 -13.29 17.87 15.61
N GLY A 50 -12.38 17.47 14.74
CA GLY A 50 -12.38 16.16 14.08
C GLY A 50 -13.62 15.92 13.22
N SER A 51 -14.40 16.97 12.91
CA SER A 51 -15.60 16.86 12.10
C SER A 51 -15.25 16.71 10.63
N ILE A 52 -16.07 15.97 9.89
CA ILE A 52 -15.87 15.79 8.45
C ILE A 52 -16.31 17.06 7.72
N SER A 53 -15.44 17.57 6.84
CA SER A 53 -15.66 18.78 6.06
C SER A 53 -16.35 18.48 4.72
N ARG A 54 -15.68 17.72 3.86
CA ARG A 54 -16.15 17.36 2.51
C ARG A 54 -15.42 16.13 2.00
N CYS A 55 -16.04 15.44 1.03
CA CYS A 55 -15.34 14.47 0.19
C CYS A 55 -14.38 15.24 -0.74
N VAL A 56 -13.07 15.02 -0.62
CA VAL A 56 -12.05 15.66 -1.46
C VAL A 56 -11.80 14.83 -2.71
N TYR A 57 -11.73 13.50 -2.56
CA TYR A 57 -11.49 12.57 -3.67
C TYR A 57 -12.52 11.45 -3.68
N ASN A 58 -12.89 11.03 -4.88
CA ASN A 58 -13.73 9.86 -5.15
C ASN A 58 -13.07 9.04 -6.25
N ILE A 59 -12.23 8.11 -5.82
CA ILE A 59 -11.32 7.34 -6.66
C ILE A 59 -12.01 6.03 -7.01
N ARG A 60 -12.19 5.78 -8.30
CA ARG A 60 -12.78 4.53 -8.81
C ARG A 60 -12.00 3.92 -9.97
N LYS A 61 -11.24 4.76 -10.67
CA LYS A 61 -10.61 4.43 -11.93
C LYS A 61 -9.21 5.00 -11.99
N ILE A 62 -8.34 4.28 -12.67
CA ILE A 62 -6.99 4.70 -13.03
C ILE A 62 -6.92 4.94 -14.54
N LYS A 63 -6.17 5.96 -14.95
CA LYS A 63 -5.88 6.26 -16.34
C LYS A 63 -4.36 6.28 -16.51
N PRO A 64 -3.75 5.26 -17.15
CA PRO A 64 -2.37 5.36 -17.61
C PRO A 64 -2.30 6.42 -18.72
N ALA A 65 -1.23 7.21 -18.73
CA ALA A 65 -1.03 8.28 -19.69
C ALA A 65 -1.04 7.80 -21.16
N ASN A 66 -0.63 6.54 -21.39
CA ASN A 66 -0.38 6.00 -22.73
C ASN A 66 -1.55 5.22 -23.36
N ILE A 67 -2.63 4.94 -22.62
CA ILE A 67 -3.79 4.23 -23.18
C ILE A 67 -4.87 5.24 -23.57
N LYS A 68 -5.15 5.33 -24.88
CA LYS A 68 -6.25 6.15 -25.48
C LYS A 68 -7.66 5.65 -25.13
N GLN A 69 -7.83 4.96 -24.00
CA GLN A 69 -9.15 4.55 -23.53
C GLN A 69 -9.75 5.72 -22.75
N GLU A 70 -10.69 6.43 -23.36
CA GLU A 70 -11.29 7.65 -22.80
C GLU A 70 -11.81 7.48 -21.36
N ASN A 71 -12.23 6.25 -21.02
CA ASN A 71 -12.96 5.93 -19.80
C ASN A 71 -12.13 5.42 -18.62
N GLY A 72 -10.82 5.15 -18.76
CA GLY A 72 -9.96 4.57 -17.71
C GLY A 72 -10.35 3.15 -17.25
N ALA A 73 -9.45 2.47 -16.53
CA ALA A 73 -9.71 1.16 -15.94
C ALA A 73 -10.28 1.29 -14.52
N LEU A 74 -11.21 0.41 -14.16
CA LEU A 74 -11.70 0.32 -12.79
C LEU A 74 -10.61 -0.25 -11.88
N MET A 75 -10.52 0.26 -10.66
CA MET A 75 -9.47 -0.12 -9.72
C MET A 75 -9.92 -1.16 -8.68
N PHE A 76 -11.19 -1.11 -8.27
CA PHE A 76 -11.66 -1.87 -7.11
C PHE A 76 -12.68 -2.93 -7.50
N ILE A 77 -12.62 -4.08 -6.84
CA ILE A 77 -13.60 -5.16 -6.98
C ILE A 77 -14.96 -4.63 -6.49
N ASP A 78 -16.07 -5.05 -7.12
CA ASP A 78 -17.43 -4.72 -6.68
C ASP A 78 -17.98 -5.74 -5.68
N GLU A 79 -19.32 -5.79 -5.53
CA GLU A 79 -20.06 -6.71 -4.66
C GLU A 79 -19.86 -8.20 -5.01
N THR A 80 -19.24 -8.52 -6.15
CA THR A 80 -18.92 -9.92 -6.49
C THR A 80 -17.95 -10.57 -5.51
N SER A 81 -17.08 -9.79 -4.87
CA SER A 81 -16.30 -10.30 -3.73
C SER A 81 -17.18 -10.29 -2.48
N LEU A 82 -17.58 -11.50 -2.08
CA LEU A 82 -18.38 -11.80 -0.90
C LEU A 82 -17.62 -11.60 0.44
N THR A 83 -16.54 -10.81 0.46
CA THR A 83 -15.88 -10.41 1.72
C THR A 83 -16.70 -9.33 2.42
N PHE A 84 -16.85 -9.45 3.74
CA PHE A 84 -17.53 -8.45 4.57
C PHE A 84 -16.62 -7.26 4.92
N PHE A 85 -15.30 -7.38 4.77
CA PHE A 85 -14.33 -6.37 5.17
C PHE A 85 -13.34 -6.08 4.04
N ARG A 86 -12.99 -4.80 3.88
CA ARG A 86 -12.01 -4.24 2.93
C ARG A 86 -11.16 -3.20 3.64
N ARG A 87 -10.40 -3.63 4.64
CA ARG A 87 -9.67 -2.71 5.51
C ARG A 87 -8.52 -2.09 4.74
N CYS A 88 -8.60 -0.80 4.47
CA CYS A 88 -7.42 0.03 4.16
C CYS A 88 -6.76 0.53 5.45
N ALA A 89 -5.51 0.96 5.37
CA ALA A 89 -4.77 1.48 6.52
C ALA A 89 -3.73 2.52 6.08
N TYR A 90 -3.56 3.55 6.90
CA TYR A 90 -2.43 4.49 6.76
C TYR A 90 -1.19 3.90 7.45
N LEU A 91 -0.01 4.20 6.92
CA LEU A 91 1.24 3.97 7.66
C LEU A 91 1.27 4.81 8.95
N PRO A 92 2.04 4.42 9.98
CA PRO A 92 2.01 5.09 11.29
C PRO A 92 2.40 6.56 11.21
N ASP A 93 3.34 6.90 10.32
CA ASP A 93 3.74 8.28 10.06
C ASP A 93 2.76 9.04 9.15
N GLY A 94 1.71 8.37 8.67
CA GLY A 94 0.71 8.93 7.78
C GLY A 94 1.17 9.21 6.36
N SER A 95 2.41 8.89 5.97
CA SER A 95 2.98 9.20 4.65
C SER A 95 2.26 8.52 3.48
N GLN A 96 1.74 7.32 3.72
CA GLN A 96 1.08 6.50 2.71
C GLN A 96 -0.25 5.93 3.24
N LEU A 97 -1.21 5.78 2.33
CA LEU A 97 -2.43 5.00 2.50
C LEU A 97 -2.32 3.74 1.65
N ILE A 98 -2.44 2.57 2.27
CA ILE A 98 -2.47 1.29 1.59
C ILE A 98 -3.91 0.79 1.54
N VAL A 99 -4.36 0.35 0.37
CA VAL A 99 -5.76 0.09 0.05
C VAL A 99 -5.91 -1.32 -0.49
N SER A 100 -6.84 -2.08 0.11
CA SER A 100 -7.15 -3.45 -0.27
C SER A 100 -8.10 -3.52 -1.49
N ALA A 101 -8.48 -4.75 -1.86
CA ALA A 101 -9.48 -5.07 -2.88
C ALA A 101 -9.23 -4.42 -4.25
N GLY A 102 -7.97 -4.24 -4.61
CA GLY A 102 -7.56 -3.83 -5.93
C GLY A 102 -7.69 -4.97 -6.93
N CYS A 103 -8.15 -4.64 -8.13
CA CYS A 103 -8.34 -5.56 -9.24
C CYS A 103 -8.17 -4.76 -10.52
N LEU A 104 -7.08 -5.03 -11.24
CA LEU A 104 -6.71 -4.29 -12.43
C LEU A 104 -6.48 -5.25 -13.58
N ASP A 105 -6.94 -4.86 -14.76
CA ASP A 105 -6.65 -5.57 -15.99
C ASP A 105 -5.12 -5.67 -16.19
N LYS A 106 -4.64 -6.87 -16.56
CA LYS A 106 -3.19 -7.11 -16.69
C LYS A 106 -2.51 -6.19 -17.69
N ALA A 107 -3.13 -5.87 -18.83
CA ALA A 107 -2.52 -4.97 -19.81
C ALA A 107 -2.45 -3.53 -19.28
N PHE A 108 -3.40 -3.13 -18.44
CA PHE A 108 -3.32 -1.85 -17.72
C PHE A 108 -2.18 -1.82 -16.73
N LEU A 109 -1.96 -2.91 -15.98
CA LEU A 109 -0.83 -3.02 -15.05
C LEU A 109 0.52 -2.94 -15.80
N ASP A 110 0.64 -3.69 -16.89
CA ASP A 110 1.85 -3.71 -17.72
C ASP A 110 2.14 -2.31 -18.31
N ALA A 111 1.11 -1.60 -18.78
CA ALA A 111 1.24 -0.23 -19.27
C ALA A 111 1.63 0.77 -18.17
N TYR A 112 1.06 0.63 -16.97
CA TYR A 112 1.36 1.49 -15.82
C TYR A 112 2.83 1.36 -15.39
N ASN A 113 3.34 0.13 -15.27
CA ASN A 113 4.73 -0.12 -14.88
C ASN A 113 5.73 0.39 -15.93
N ASN A 114 5.37 0.35 -17.21
CA ASN A 114 6.21 0.88 -18.28
C ASN A 114 6.32 2.41 -18.22
N GLU A 115 5.29 3.13 -17.75
CA GLU A 115 5.34 4.59 -17.56
C GLU A 115 6.34 4.97 -16.46
N GLU A 116 6.28 4.33 -15.30
CA GLU A 116 7.22 4.63 -14.20
C GLU A 116 8.68 4.34 -14.57
N ASN A 117 8.93 3.27 -15.34
CA ASN A 117 10.27 2.97 -15.86
C ASN A 117 10.78 4.02 -16.86
N ILE A 118 9.90 4.72 -17.58
CA ILE A 118 10.30 5.81 -18.49
C ILE A 118 10.62 7.06 -17.68
N GLU A 119 9.77 7.43 -16.72
CA GLU A 119 9.99 8.59 -15.84
C GLU A 119 11.30 8.45 -15.04
N GLU A 120 11.60 7.27 -14.50
CA GLU A 120 12.85 7.00 -13.78
C GLU A 120 14.09 7.09 -14.69
N LYS A 121 13.99 6.61 -15.94
CA LYS A 121 15.08 6.72 -16.93
C LYS A 121 15.33 8.15 -17.39
N ASP A 122 14.28 8.94 -17.58
CA ASP A 122 14.40 10.35 -17.93
C ASP A 122 15.03 11.15 -16.79
N GLU A 123 14.74 10.82 -15.53
CA GLU A 123 15.42 11.44 -14.37
C GLU A 123 16.91 11.07 -14.29
N ILE A 124 17.27 9.80 -14.53
CA ILE A 124 18.68 9.36 -14.52
C ILE A 124 19.46 9.98 -15.70
N ASN A 125 18.90 9.98 -16.91
CA ASN A 125 19.54 10.59 -18.08
C ASN A 125 19.73 12.11 -17.89
N ASN A 126 18.79 12.79 -17.23
CA ASN A 126 18.93 14.21 -16.92
C ASN A 126 19.96 14.51 -15.81
N GLN A 127 20.34 13.52 -15.00
CA GLN A 127 21.44 13.63 -14.03
C GLN A 127 22.82 13.27 -14.62
N GLN A 128 22.85 12.60 -15.79
CA GLN A 128 24.10 12.13 -16.41
C GLN A 128 24.68 13.11 -17.46
N ASN A 129 24.02 14.23 -17.77
CA ASN A 129 24.41 15.16 -18.84
C ASN A 129 25.49 16.21 -18.48
N ASP A 130 26.36 15.95 -17.50
CA ASP A 130 27.46 16.87 -17.13
C ASP A 130 28.87 16.35 -17.49
N PHE A 131 28.98 15.28 -18.28
CA PHE A 131 30.26 14.81 -18.85
C PHE A 131 30.08 14.33 -20.29
N ASP A 132 30.00 15.26 -21.24
CA ASP A 132 30.10 14.98 -22.67
C ASP A 132 31.56 14.71 -23.07
N ASP A 133 31.89 13.44 -23.35
CA ASP A 133 33.06 13.05 -24.14
C ASP A 133 32.57 12.61 -25.54
N PRO A 134 32.94 13.32 -26.63
CA PRO A 134 32.20 13.25 -27.90
C PRO A 134 32.68 12.13 -28.84
N ASP A 135 32.83 10.88 -28.38
CA ASP A 135 33.27 9.79 -29.27
C ASP A 135 32.69 8.40 -28.90
N ILE A 136 31.38 8.21 -28.95
CA ILE A 136 30.78 6.86 -29.14
C ILE A 136 29.60 6.94 -30.12
N GLN A 137 29.82 6.47 -31.36
CA GLN A 137 28.76 6.17 -32.33
C GLN A 137 28.18 4.78 -32.05
N ILE A 138 26.90 4.70 -31.69
CA ILE A 138 26.16 3.42 -31.65
C ILE A 138 25.50 3.20 -33.03
N ILE A 139 25.93 2.14 -33.70
CA ILE A 139 25.46 1.69 -35.01
C ILE A 139 24.04 1.13 -34.87
N GLN A 140 23.14 1.59 -35.73
CA GLN A 140 21.74 1.17 -35.81
C GLN A 140 21.61 0.06 -36.85
N ASP A 141 21.41 -1.19 -36.41
CA ASP A 141 21.23 -2.33 -37.32
C ASP A 141 19.76 -2.61 -37.62
N GLY A 142 19.44 -2.48 -38.92
CA GLY A 142 18.78 -3.53 -39.72
C GLY A 142 17.40 -4.01 -39.31
N GLY A 143 16.37 -3.41 -39.92
CA GLY A 143 15.01 -3.93 -39.89
C GLY A 143 14.87 -5.29 -40.57
N VAL A 144 14.11 -6.18 -39.94
CA VAL A 144 13.57 -7.40 -40.55
C VAL A 144 12.05 -7.25 -40.62
N ASN A 145 11.52 -7.30 -41.84
CA ASN A 145 10.09 -7.26 -42.13
C ASN A 145 9.46 -8.63 -41.81
N GLU A 146 8.49 -8.68 -40.90
CA GLU A 146 7.57 -9.82 -40.80
C GLU A 146 6.23 -9.48 -41.49
N GLU A 147 5.86 -10.35 -42.42
CA GLU A 147 4.65 -10.26 -43.23
C GLU A 147 3.38 -10.53 -42.42
N LYS A 148 2.29 -9.86 -42.82
CA LYS A 148 0.94 -10.00 -42.27
C LYS A 148 0.38 -11.40 -42.50
N PHE A 149 0.00 -12.10 -41.43
CA PHE A 149 -0.97 -13.20 -41.48
C PHE A 149 -2.29 -12.79 -40.83
N GLY A 150 -3.39 -12.96 -41.57
CA GLY A 150 -4.73 -12.60 -41.14
C GLY A 150 -5.33 -13.59 -40.16
N SER A 151 -5.87 -13.04 -39.07
CA SER A 151 -7.10 -13.42 -38.35
C SER A 151 -6.95 -12.86 -36.94
N THR A 152 -7.59 -11.74 -36.63
CA THR A 152 -7.67 -11.34 -35.22
C THR A 152 -8.79 -12.15 -34.56
N PRO A 153 -8.46 -13.00 -33.57
CA PRO A 153 -9.47 -13.59 -32.71
C PRO A 153 -10.14 -12.47 -31.93
N LEU A 154 -11.40 -12.67 -31.53
CA LEU A 154 -12.01 -11.87 -30.46
C LEU A 154 -10.98 -11.75 -29.31
N PRO A 155 -10.69 -10.54 -28.78
CA PRO A 155 -9.68 -10.39 -27.75
C PRO A 155 -10.03 -11.33 -26.60
N ALA A 156 -9.11 -12.26 -26.29
CA ALA A 156 -9.25 -13.14 -25.15
C ALA A 156 -9.57 -12.26 -23.94
N LYS A 157 -10.64 -12.59 -23.20
CA LYS A 157 -11.01 -11.86 -21.99
C LYS A 157 -9.78 -11.81 -21.09
N LEU A 158 -9.19 -10.62 -20.93
CA LEU A 158 -7.96 -10.41 -20.17
C LEU A 158 -8.19 -10.84 -18.71
N ILE A 159 -7.13 -11.36 -18.10
CA ILE A 159 -7.14 -11.83 -16.71
C ILE A 159 -6.93 -10.61 -15.82
N ASP A 160 -7.88 -10.34 -14.93
CA ASP A 160 -7.73 -9.32 -13.91
C ASP A 160 -6.70 -9.78 -12.84
N VAL A 161 -5.87 -8.85 -12.40
CA VAL A 161 -4.82 -9.05 -11.39
C VAL A 161 -5.28 -8.44 -10.07
N ASN A 162 -5.40 -9.28 -9.04
CA ASN A 162 -5.59 -8.82 -7.67
C ASN A 162 -4.39 -8.01 -7.21
N CYS A 163 -4.62 -6.88 -6.52
CA CYS A 163 -3.55 -6.03 -6.04
C CYS A 163 -3.94 -5.24 -4.80
N ALA A 164 -2.93 -4.64 -4.16
CA ALA A 164 -3.10 -3.54 -3.23
C ALA A 164 -2.57 -2.25 -3.86
N TYR A 165 -3.21 -1.13 -3.57
CA TYR A 165 -2.75 0.19 -4.02
C TYR A 165 -2.11 0.94 -2.88
N VAL A 166 -1.01 1.62 -3.16
CA VAL A 166 -0.34 2.54 -2.22
C VAL A 166 -0.56 3.95 -2.74
N PHE A 167 -1.09 4.84 -1.92
CA PHE A 167 -1.29 6.26 -2.25
C PHE A 167 -0.43 7.13 -1.34
N ALA A 168 0.29 8.10 -1.90
CA ALA A 168 0.97 9.12 -1.13
C ALA A 168 -0.05 10.11 -0.52
N THR A 169 0.17 10.51 0.74
CA THR A 169 -0.78 11.41 1.43
C THR A 169 -0.38 12.88 1.41
N SER A 170 0.90 13.16 1.14
CA SER A 170 1.51 14.48 1.13
C SER A 170 1.60 15.11 -0.27
N GLY A 171 1.19 14.39 -1.32
CA GLY A 171 1.25 14.83 -2.70
C GLY A 171 0.07 15.73 -3.15
N PRO A 172 0.20 16.44 -4.28
CA PRO A 172 -0.84 17.32 -4.81
C PRO A 172 -2.11 16.58 -5.28
N LYS A 173 -2.01 15.26 -5.50
CA LYS A 173 -3.02 14.43 -6.14
C LYS A 173 -3.12 13.08 -5.45
N PHE A 174 -4.21 12.86 -4.70
CA PHE A 174 -4.53 11.60 -4.04
C PHE A 174 -5.19 10.58 -4.99
N ASP A 175 -5.46 10.96 -6.24
CA ASP A 175 -6.23 10.17 -7.22
C ASP A 175 -5.39 9.21 -8.07
N ARG A 176 -4.06 9.27 -7.96
CA ARG A 176 -3.12 8.32 -8.57
C ARG A 176 -2.38 7.56 -7.46
N PRO A 177 -2.32 6.21 -7.53
CA PRO A 177 -1.48 5.46 -6.61
C PRO A 177 0.00 5.79 -6.86
N LEU A 178 0.79 5.82 -5.79
CA LEU A 178 2.26 5.86 -5.84
C LEU A 178 2.82 4.54 -6.36
N SER A 179 2.20 3.42 -6.00
CA SER A 179 2.60 2.10 -6.49
C SER A 179 1.44 1.11 -6.43
N ILE A 180 1.55 0.06 -7.24
CA ILE A 180 0.61 -1.06 -7.29
C ILE A 180 1.36 -2.31 -6.86
N ILE A 181 0.89 -2.99 -5.81
CA ILE A 181 1.47 -4.25 -5.33
C ILE A 181 0.63 -5.40 -5.89
N PRO A 182 1.07 -6.07 -6.98
CA PRO A 182 0.31 -7.16 -7.57
C PRO A 182 0.41 -8.43 -6.72
N ILE A 183 -0.72 -9.10 -6.58
CA ILE A 183 -0.84 -10.40 -5.91
C ILE A 183 -1.12 -11.46 -6.97
N MET A 184 -0.02 -11.97 -7.52
CA MET A 184 -0.08 -12.99 -8.58
C MET A 184 -0.49 -14.34 -8.00
N ASN A 185 -1.43 -15.00 -8.69
CA ASN A 185 -1.88 -16.37 -8.39
C ASN A 185 -2.46 -16.58 -6.97
N ASP A 186 -3.02 -15.52 -6.39
CA ASP A 186 -3.72 -15.56 -5.10
C ASP A 186 -5.08 -14.87 -5.19
N GLN A 187 -5.88 -15.01 -4.14
CA GLN A 187 -7.20 -14.38 -4.04
C GLN A 187 -7.07 -12.89 -3.68
N GLU A 188 -8.18 -12.18 -3.67
CA GLU A 188 -8.23 -10.74 -3.42
C GLU A 188 -7.65 -10.36 -2.05
N VAL A 189 -6.99 -9.20 -1.99
CA VAL A 189 -6.57 -8.58 -0.73
C VAL A 189 -7.80 -8.06 -0.01
N ILE A 190 -8.09 -8.57 1.17
CA ILE A 190 -9.29 -8.22 1.96
C ILE A 190 -8.98 -7.24 3.09
N ALA A 191 -7.74 -7.21 3.58
CA ALA A 191 -7.38 -6.33 4.68
C ALA A 191 -5.89 -5.98 4.65
N ILE A 192 -5.62 -4.75 5.06
CA ILE A 192 -4.29 -4.24 5.34
C ILE A 192 -4.12 -4.11 6.85
N SER A 193 -2.97 -4.55 7.35
CA SER A 193 -2.61 -4.40 8.76
C SER A 193 -1.22 -3.81 8.88
N VAL A 194 -1.12 -2.64 9.49
CA VAL A 194 0.14 -1.88 9.62
C VAL A 194 0.70 -2.08 11.02
N CYS A 195 2.00 -2.37 11.10
CA CYS A 195 2.70 -2.46 12.38
C CYS A 195 2.83 -1.04 12.98
N PRO A 196 2.46 -0.82 14.26
CA PRO A 196 2.50 0.51 14.86
C PRO A 196 3.93 1.00 15.14
N SER A 197 4.88 0.08 15.32
CA SER A 197 6.28 0.41 15.61
C SER A 197 7.12 0.73 14.38
N LEU A 198 8.11 1.59 14.59
CA LEU A 198 9.15 1.91 13.61
C LEU A 198 10.36 1.00 13.80
N PHE A 199 11.07 0.72 12.71
CA PHE A 199 12.24 -0.14 12.69
C PHE A 199 13.47 0.61 12.14
N PRO A 200 14.70 0.22 12.53
CA PRO A 200 15.92 0.82 12.00
C PRO A 200 16.02 0.65 10.49
N SER A 201 16.30 1.74 9.77
CA SER A 201 16.53 1.72 8.32
C SER A 201 18.01 1.71 8.00
N THR A 202 18.40 0.94 6.98
CA THR A 202 19.73 1.02 6.36
C THR A 202 19.74 1.93 5.12
N SER A 203 18.57 2.42 4.70
CA SER A 203 18.45 3.32 3.55
C SER A 203 18.88 4.74 3.94
N SER A 204 19.60 5.42 3.04
CA SER A 204 19.90 6.84 3.18
C SER A 204 18.67 7.74 2.94
N VAL A 205 17.62 7.21 2.31
CA VAL A 205 16.45 7.97 1.87
C VAL A 205 15.35 8.01 2.93
N ALA A 206 15.28 7.00 3.79
CA ALA A 206 14.27 6.90 4.85
C ALA A 206 14.93 6.62 6.20
N PRO A 207 14.68 7.42 7.25
CA PRO A 207 15.32 7.26 8.55
C PRO A 207 14.80 6.04 9.35
N TYR A 208 13.66 5.49 8.95
CA TYR A 208 13.04 4.33 9.58
C TYR A 208 12.30 3.45 8.57
N ARG A 209 12.03 2.22 8.98
CA ARG A 209 11.22 1.21 8.31
C ARG A 209 9.88 1.07 9.03
N MET A 210 8.84 0.77 8.28
CA MET A 210 7.47 0.58 8.68
C MET A 210 6.97 -0.68 7.99
N LEU A 211 6.48 -1.61 8.78
CA LEU A 211 6.09 -2.91 8.28
C LEU A 211 4.57 -2.96 8.12
N PHE A 212 4.11 -3.69 7.12
CA PHE A 212 2.69 -3.96 6.95
C PHE A 212 2.46 -5.37 6.43
N ALA A 213 1.23 -5.85 6.62
CA ALA A 213 0.78 -7.13 6.14
C ALA A 213 -0.38 -6.92 5.16
N LEU A 214 -0.29 -7.60 4.02
CA LEU A 214 -1.42 -7.81 3.11
C LEU A 214 -2.05 -9.15 3.46
N ILE A 215 -3.35 -9.11 3.75
CA ILE A 215 -4.15 -10.27 4.06
C ILE A 215 -5.05 -10.52 2.86
N THR A 216 -4.78 -11.60 2.14
CA THR A 216 -5.71 -12.10 1.11
C THR A 216 -6.70 -13.05 1.75
N LYS A 217 -7.72 -13.49 1.00
CA LYS A 217 -8.58 -14.58 1.46
C LYS A 217 -7.80 -15.85 1.82
N THR A 218 -6.64 -16.10 1.24
CA THR A 218 -5.96 -17.40 1.38
C THR A 218 -4.57 -17.31 1.97
N SER A 219 -3.98 -16.12 2.03
CA SER A 219 -2.55 -15.94 2.26
C SER A 219 -2.26 -14.65 3.02
N LEU A 220 -1.13 -14.68 3.73
CA LEU A 220 -0.53 -13.52 4.39
C LEU A 220 0.76 -13.16 3.66
N PHE A 221 0.96 -11.88 3.37
CA PHE A 221 2.21 -11.35 2.85
C PHE A 221 2.68 -10.20 3.73
N PHE A 222 3.96 -10.16 4.04
CA PHE A 222 4.56 -9.19 4.93
C PHE A 222 5.57 -8.35 4.17
N TYR A 223 5.39 -7.03 4.23
CA TYR A 223 6.13 -6.06 3.44
C TYR A 223 6.81 -5.02 4.32
N ASP A 224 7.90 -4.52 3.77
CA ASP A 224 8.59 -3.32 4.19
C ASP A 224 8.14 -2.19 3.25
N GLN A 225 7.85 -0.99 3.76
CA GLN A 225 7.41 0.12 2.92
C GLN A 225 8.44 0.55 1.87
N LEU A 226 9.71 0.17 2.04
CA LEU A 226 10.79 0.47 1.10
C LEU A 226 10.98 -0.61 0.02
N SER A 227 10.19 -1.69 0.03
CA SER A 227 10.33 -2.80 -0.93
C SER A 227 9.00 -3.20 -1.55
N LEU A 228 9.02 -3.47 -2.86
CA LEU A 228 7.88 -4.06 -3.58
C LEU A 228 7.82 -5.59 -3.44
N GLU A 229 8.83 -6.22 -2.85
CA GLU A 229 8.85 -7.66 -2.59
C GLU A 229 8.55 -7.94 -1.11
N PRO A 230 7.72 -8.96 -0.81
CA PRO A 230 7.44 -9.31 0.58
C PRO A 230 8.68 -9.94 1.22
N PHE A 231 9.03 -9.52 2.43
CA PHE A 231 10.13 -10.13 3.19
C PHE A 231 9.73 -11.47 3.81
N ALA A 232 8.43 -11.74 3.94
CA ALA A 232 7.89 -13.03 4.37
C ALA A 232 6.48 -13.23 3.82
N TYR A 233 6.05 -14.49 3.67
CA TYR A 233 4.66 -14.82 3.33
C TYR A 233 4.28 -16.21 3.86
N ALA A 234 2.97 -16.40 4.07
CA ALA A 234 2.39 -17.67 4.47
C ALA A 234 1.13 -17.92 3.62
N ARG A 235 1.20 -18.90 2.70
CA ARG A 235 0.12 -19.19 1.75
C ARG A 235 -0.69 -20.40 2.16
N ARG A 236 -2.02 -20.33 1.98
CA ARG A 236 -2.98 -21.44 2.17
C ARG A 236 -2.84 -22.11 3.54
N ILE A 237 -2.64 -21.29 4.57
CA ILE A 237 -2.48 -21.75 5.96
C ILE A 237 -3.81 -22.16 6.62
N HIS A 238 -4.94 -21.72 6.08
CA HIS A 238 -6.28 -22.05 6.59
C HIS A 238 -7.10 -22.80 5.53
N LEU A 239 -8.08 -23.58 6.01
CA LEU A 239 -9.00 -24.33 5.13
C LEU A 239 -10.05 -23.41 4.50
N LEU A 240 -10.50 -22.42 5.28
CA LEU A 240 -11.43 -21.37 4.83
C LEU A 240 -10.75 -20.01 4.83
N SER A 241 -11.45 -19.00 4.32
CA SER A 241 -10.86 -17.69 4.07
C SER A 241 -10.33 -17.06 5.35
N LEU A 242 -9.18 -16.39 5.26
CA LEU A 242 -8.76 -15.42 6.25
C LEU A 242 -9.79 -14.29 6.31
N THR A 243 -9.92 -13.67 7.49
CA THR A 243 -10.89 -12.60 7.74
C THR A 243 -10.22 -11.29 8.11
N ASP A 244 -9.16 -11.36 8.92
CA ASP A 244 -8.47 -10.19 9.46
C ASP A 244 -7.16 -10.56 10.15
N GLY A 245 -6.33 -9.57 10.49
CA GLY A 245 -5.12 -9.76 11.28
C GLY A 245 -4.53 -8.47 11.85
N CYS A 246 -3.74 -8.61 12.91
CA CYS A 246 -3.13 -7.50 13.64
C CYS A 246 -1.72 -7.81 14.10
N TRP A 247 -0.89 -6.77 14.16
CA TRP A 247 0.44 -6.81 14.75
C TRP A 247 0.38 -6.57 16.26
N SER A 248 1.31 -7.18 17.00
CA SER A 248 1.71 -6.70 18.32
C SER A 248 2.38 -5.34 18.21
N HIS A 249 2.41 -4.59 19.32
CA HIS A 249 2.98 -3.26 19.34
C HIS A 249 4.44 -3.24 18.89
N ASP A 250 5.23 -4.22 19.32
CA ASP A 250 6.66 -4.40 18.99
C ASP A 250 6.92 -5.04 17.61
N GLY A 251 5.87 -5.39 16.87
CA GLY A 251 5.95 -6.05 15.56
C GLY A 251 6.48 -7.49 15.56
N ARG A 252 6.74 -8.10 16.72
CA ARG A 252 7.28 -9.48 16.79
C ARG A 252 6.24 -10.57 16.59
N LEU A 253 4.97 -10.25 16.80
CA LEU A 253 3.87 -11.17 16.66
C LEU A 253 2.85 -10.58 15.69
N PHE A 254 2.41 -11.39 14.74
CA PHE A 254 1.24 -11.12 13.93
C PHE A 254 0.20 -12.21 14.17
N ILE A 255 -1.04 -11.81 14.39
CA ILE A 255 -2.16 -12.74 14.57
C ILE A 255 -3.10 -12.57 13.39
N ALA A 256 -3.42 -13.67 12.72
CA ALA A 256 -4.44 -13.73 11.68
C ALA A 256 -5.63 -14.58 12.15
N SER A 257 -6.80 -14.27 11.64
CA SER A 257 -8.05 -14.96 11.92
C SER A 257 -8.67 -15.52 10.64
N SER A 258 -9.36 -16.65 10.75
CA SER A 258 -10.07 -17.28 9.62
C SER A 258 -11.52 -17.62 9.96
N GLU A 259 -12.32 -17.80 8.90
CA GLU A 259 -13.68 -18.34 8.88
C GLU A 259 -13.75 -19.79 9.41
N ASP A 260 -12.65 -20.54 9.37
CA ASP A 260 -12.58 -21.91 9.91
C ASP A 260 -12.57 -21.97 11.45
N GLY A 261 -12.58 -20.81 12.11
CA GLY A 261 -12.62 -20.72 13.57
C GLY A 261 -11.25 -20.79 14.24
N TYR A 262 -10.15 -20.65 13.49
CA TYR A 262 -8.79 -20.65 14.03
C TYR A 262 -8.16 -19.26 14.01
N LEU A 263 -7.16 -19.09 14.88
CA LEU A 263 -6.17 -18.02 14.84
C LEU A 263 -4.82 -18.61 14.45
N THR A 264 -4.12 -17.94 13.54
CA THR A 264 -2.72 -18.21 13.23
C THR A 264 -1.84 -17.16 13.87
N PHE A 265 -0.80 -17.59 14.56
CA PHE A 265 0.21 -16.75 15.18
C PHE A 265 1.49 -16.87 14.34
N VAL A 266 1.98 -15.74 13.84
CA VAL A 266 3.23 -15.64 13.10
C VAL A 266 4.21 -14.86 13.97
N THR A 267 5.31 -15.49 14.32
CA THR A 267 6.34 -14.87 15.16
C THR A 267 7.58 -14.55 14.34
N PHE A 268 8.10 -13.34 14.52
CA PHE A 268 9.27 -12.82 13.84
C PHE A 268 10.42 -12.68 14.83
N THR A 269 11.59 -13.17 14.43
CA THR A 269 12.83 -12.92 15.17
C THR A 269 13.34 -11.52 14.86
N GLU A 270 14.15 -10.94 15.76
CA GLU A 270 14.78 -9.63 15.54
C GLU A 270 15.62 -9.65 14.27
N GLN A 271 16.30 -10.76 13.99
CA GLN A 271 17.10 -10.95 12.78
C GLN A 271 16.26 -10.85 11.51
N CYS A 272 15.03 -11.40 11.53
CA CYS A 272 14.10 -11.30 10.41
C CYS A 272 13.68 -9.84 10.15
N LEU A 273 13.56 -9.03 11.20
CA LEU A 273 13.12 -7.64 11.09
C LEU A 273 14.27 -6.65 10.89
N GLY A 274 15.52 -7.10 11.00
CA GLY A 274 16.71 -6.25 10.94
C GLY A 274 17.03 -5.52 12.24
N GLY A 275 16.53 -6.02 13.37
CA GLY A 275 16.73 -5.47 14.72
C GLY A 275 15.42 -5.36 15.51
N THR A 276 15.51 -4.83 16.72
CA THR A 276 14.34 -4.44 17.51
C THR A 276 13.69 -3.19 16.93
N CYS A 277 12.39 -3.00 17.19
CA CYS A 277 11.75 -1.71 16.95
C CYS A 277 12.49 -0.57 17.67
N LEU A 278 12.37 0.65 17.15
CA LEU A 278 12.96 1.84 17.76
C LEU A 278 12.31 2.07 19.14
N PRO A 279 13.10 2.26 20.22
CA PRO A 279 12.57 2.34 21.59
C PRO A 279 11.65 3.54 21.81
N ASP A 280 11.81 4.61 21.04
CA ASP A 280 11.00 5.83 21.11
C ASP A 280 10.06 5.97 19.90
N SER A 281 9.64 4.87 19.27
CA SER A 281 8.75 4.89 18.09
C SER A 281 7.51 5.77 18.32
N ASP A 282 6.83 5.58 19.46
CA ASP A 282 5.62 6.33 19.80
C ASP A 282 5.91 7.83 19.92
N LYS A 283 7.03 8.21 20.57
CA LYS A 283 7.42 9.62 20.71
C LYS A 283 7.78 10.25 19.36
N ILE A 284 8.51 9.52 18.51
CA ILE A 284 8.86 10.00 17.16
C ILE A 284 7.57 10.29 16.38
N LEU A 285 6.60 9.38 16.40
CA LEU A 285 5.32 9.54 15.71
C LEU A 285 4.48 10.69 16.31
N ASP A 286 4.47 10.84 17.63
CA ASP A 286 3.80 11.95 18.31
C ASP A 286 4.44 13.29 17.98
N ASP A 287 5.77 13.38 17.96
CA ASP A 287 6.50 14.59 17.59
C ASP A 287 6.25 14.96 16.12
N MET A 288 6.24 13.98 15.22
CA MET A 288 5.86 14.18 13.82
C MET A 288 4.42 14.68 13.70
N MET A 289 3.49 14.14 14.49
CA MET A 289 2.11 14.62 14.52
C MET A 289 2.03 16.06 15.01
N ASN A 290 2.71 16.40 16.09
CA ASN A 290 2.72 17.75 16.65
C ASN A 290 3.30 18.74 15.64
N ASN A 291 4.44 18.41 15.01
CA ASN A 291 5.04 19.23 13.95
C ASN A 291 4.12 19.37 12.72
N ALA A 292 3.42 18.30 12.33
CA ALA A 292 2.51 18.31 11.18
C ALA A 292 1.20 19.08 11.42
N LEU A 293 0.86 19.37 12.69
CA LEU A 293 -0.26 20.21 13.11
C LEU A 293 0.15 21.68 13.29
N ILE A 294 1.45 21.98 13.32
CA ILE A 294 2.02 23.34 13.38
C ILE A 294 2.42 23.78 11.96
N PRO A 295 2.17 25.03 11.51
CA PRO A 295 2.66 25.51 10.21
C PRO A 295 4.20 25.53 10.16
N PRO A 296 4.83 25.23 9.01
CA PRO A 296 6.24 24.86 8.96
C PRO A 296 7.17 26.03 9.35
N THR A 297 8.00 25.80 10.37
CA THR A 297 9.28 26.51 10.60
C THR A 297 10.37 25.48 10.89
N THR A 298 11.61 25.86 10.57
CA THR A 298 12.74 25.04 10.06
C THR A 298 13.41 24.01 11.00
N ASN A 299 13.72 22.85 10.39
CA ASN A 299 14.89 21.94 10.44
C ASN A 299 15.67 21.69 11.75
N VAL A 300 15.77 20.41 12.14
CA VAL A 300 16.84 19.85 13.00
C VAL A 300 17.28 18.49 12.46
N THR A 301 18.60 18.24 12.44
CA THR A 301 19.26 17.00 11.97
C THR A 301 19.97 16.30 13.14
N THR A 302 19.85 14.97 13.25
CA THR A 302 20.67 14.14 14.14
C THR A 302 21.10 12.84 13.46
N THR A 303 22.36 12.45 13.65
CA THR A 303 23.05 11.31 13.04
C THR A 303 23.34 10.21 14.08
N VAL A 304 23.15 8.94 13.72
CA VAL A 304 23.67 7.77 14.48
C VAL A 304 24.10 6.65 13.51
N THR A 305 25.20 5.98 13.83
CA THR A 305 25.92 4.98 13.02
C THR A 305 25.43 3.53 13.25
N PRO A 306 25.35 2.67 12.21
CA PRO A 306 25.00 1.25 12.36
C PRO A 306 26.22 0.30 12.30
N SER A 307 26.10 -0.86 12.94
CA SER A 307 27.00 -2.02 12.79
C SER A 307 26.21 -3.26 12.37
N SER A 308 26.71 -3.99 11.38
CA SER A 308 26.04 -5.13 10.73
C SER A 308 26.60 -6.49 11.17
N SER A 309 25.72 -7.49 11.23
CA SER A 309 26.08 -8.89 11.00
C SER A 309 24.84 -9.69 10.58
N SER A 310 24.99 -10.48 9.52
CA SER A 310 23.94 -11.27 8.86
C SER A 310 23.95 -12.74 9.31
N SER A 311 22.75 -13.34 9.49
CA SER A 311 22.40 -14.70 9.01
C SER A 311 21.03 -15.20 9.54
N LEU A 312 20.40 -16.01 8.68
CA LEU A 312 19.25 -16.94 8.86
C LEU A 312 17.91 -16.37 9.41
N ILE A 313 16.94 -16.27 8.50
CA ILE A 313 15.54 -15.92 8.76
C ILE A 313 14.81 -17.15 9.30
N VAL A 314 14.32 -17.06 10.54
CA VAL A 314 13.43 -18.06 11.15
C VAL A 314 12.13 -17.35 11.51
N ALA A 315 11.05 -17.64 10.79
CA ALA A 315 9.68 -17.30 11.20
C ALA A 315 8.98 -18.59 11.63
N THR A 316 8.31 -18.58 12.79
CA THR A 316 7.55 -19.74 13.27
C THR A 316 6.06 -19.45 13.20
N ILE A 317 5.31 -20.37 12.59
CA ILE A 317 3.84 -20.32 12.45
C ILE A 317 3.23 -21.33 13.41
N GLN A 318 2.26 -20.89 14.22
CA GLN A 318 1.50 -21.73 15.16
C GLN A 318 0.01 -21.48 14.98
N GLN A 319 -0.83 -22.52 15.10
CA GLN A 319 -2.29 -22.40 14.99
C GLN A 319 -2.98 -22.76 16.29
N LYS A 320 -4.00 -21.98 16.67
CA LYS A 320 -4.81 -22.22 17.87
C LYS A 320 -6.30 -22.03 17.56
N LYS A 321 -7.14 -22.94 18.07
CA LYS A 321 -8.59 -22.85 17.93
C LYS A 321 -9.13 -21.67 18.77
N LYS A 322 -10.06 -20.88 18.21
CA LYS A 322 -10.76 -19.79 18.90
C LYS A 322 -11.57 -20.30 20.09
#